data_AF-V6HTC2-F1
#
_entry.id   AF-V6HTC2-F1
#
_cell.length_a   1.000
_cell.length_b   1.000
_cell.length_c   1.000
_cell.angle_alpha   90.00
_cell.angle_beta   90.00
_cell.angle_gamma   90.00
#
_symmetry.space_group_name_H-M   'P 1'
#
loop_
_entity.id
_entity.type
_entity.pdbx_description
1 polymer ?
#
loop_
_entity_poly.entity_id
_entity_poly.type
_entity_poly.pdbx_seq_one_letter_code
_entity_poly.pdbx_strand_id
1 'polypeptide(L)'
;MKKIFKVSGLVLLVLGLFAGGCRHYRSPEKRAEFVVKKITSELDLNDSQKKELYHIKDEILSKRKELKLQGPRIPSEVLAEFRQPTLDEKKINKSFELEMNKMSEMRTFMTKKAIEFHTILTPEQRNKLVDLITEFQQKHRHHDD
;
A
#
# COMPACT_ATOMS: atom_id res chain seq x y z
N MET A 1 -3.85 -11.92 26.39
CA MET A 1 -4.87 -11.75 25.33
C MET A 1 -4.22 -11.09 24.11
N LYS A 2 -3.82 -11.88 23.10
CA LYS A 2 -3.18 -11.37 21.87
C LYS A 2 -4.28 -11.00 20.86
N LYS A 3 -4.71 -9.74 20.86
CA LYS A 3 -5.53 -9.18 19.76
C LYS A 3 -4.60 -8.53 18.75
N ILE A 4 -4.06 -9.33 17.83
CA ILE A 4 -3.36 -8.79 16.66
C ILE A 4 -4.37 -8.79 15.52
N PHE A 5 -4.68 -7.58 15.07
CA PHE A 5 -5.62 -7.24 14.01
C PHE A 5 -5.40 -8.10 12.76
N LYS A 6 -6.24 -9.13 12.57
CA LYS A 6 -6.42 -9.81 11.28
C LYS A 6 -7.23 -8.88 10.36
N VAL A 7 -6.63 -7.77 9.93
CA VAL A 7 -7.24 -6.86 8.96
C VAL A 7 -6.61 -7.10 7.60
N SER A 8 -7.32 -7.89 6.80
CA SER A 8 -7.35 -7.89 5.32
C SER A 8 -6.03 -7.59 4.60
N GLY A 9 -5.13 -8.60 4.59
CA GLY A 9 -3.78 -8.51 4.03
C GLY A 9 -3.70 -8.40 2.50
N LEU A 10 -4.77 -8.56 1.73
CA LEU A 10 -4.67 -8.60 0.26
C LEU A 10 -4.25 -7.25 -0.36
N VAL A 11 -4.59 -6.14 0.28
CA VAL A 11 -4.42 -4.78 -0.26
C VAL A 11 -3.04 -4.17 0.07
N LEU A 12 -2.45 -4.61 1.19
CA LEU A 12 -1.12 -4.18 1.61
C LEU A 12 0.00 -5.04 1.03
N LEU A 13 -0.31 -6.22 0.48
CA LEU A 13 0.74 -7.10 -0.05
C LEU A 13 1.34 -6.48 -1.31
N VAL A 14 0.65 -6.30 -2.43
CA VAL A 14 1.32 -5.90 -3.68
C VAL A 14 2.12 -4.56 -3.60
N LEU A 15 1.71 -3.59 -2.78
CA LEU A 15 2.44 -2.31 -2.59
C LEU A 15 3.35 -2.25 -1.34
N GLY A 16 3.01 -2.96 -0.26
CA GLY A 16 3.79 -2.98 0.99
C GLY A 16 5.00 -3.92 0.91
N LEU A 17 4.89 -5.01 0.12
CA LEU A 17 5.95 -6.00 -0.13
C LEU A 17 7.25 -5.36 -0.64
N PHE A 18 7.23 -4.17 -1.24
CA PHE A 18 8.46 -3.56 -1.81
C PHE A 18 8.80 -2.17 -1.28
N ALA A 19 7.94 -1.61 -0.42
CA ALA A 19 8.14 -0.28 0.17
C ALA A 19 8.71 -0.31 1.59
N GLY A 20 8.55 -1.43 2.32
CA GLY A 20 9.11 -1.64 3.65
C GLY A 20 10.52 -2.23 3.58
N GLY A 21 11.56 -1.38 3.64
CA GLY A 21 12.94 -1.83 3.91
C GLY A 21 14.02 -1.27 3.00
N CYS A 22 13.73 -0.90 1.75
CA CYS A 22 14.76 -0.32 0.88
C CYS A 22 14.81 1.22 1.01
N ARG A 23 15.78 1.71 1.79
CA ARG A 23 16.20 3.13 1.87
C ARG A 23 16.59 3.72 0.50
N HIS A 24 16.71 2.87 -0.52
CA HIS A 24 17.05 3.18 -1.92
C HIS A 24 15.89 3.81 -2.72
N TYR A 25 14.63 3.48 -2.45
CA TYR A 25 13.48 4.00 -3.21
C TYR A 25 12.80 5.14 -2.45
N ARG A 26 13.35 6.35 -2.63
CA ARG A 26 13.01 7.55 -1.84
C ARG A 26 11.64 8.17 -2.16
N SER A 27 11.01 7.88 -3.30
CA SER A 27 9.70 8.45 -3.67
C SER A 27 8.64 7.37 -3.96
N PRO A 28 7.34 7.68 -3.79
CA PRO A 28 6.25 6.79 -4.15
C PRO A 28 6.32 6.28 -5.60
N GLU A 29 6.71 7.14 -6.54
CA GLU A 29 6.83 6.83 -7.96
C GLU A 29 7.93 5.78 -8.20
N LYS A 30 9.12 5.98 -7.60
CA LYS A 30 10.22 5.01 -7.73
C LYS A 30 9.86 3.65 -7.13
N ARG A 31 9.13 3.65 -6.01
CA ARG A 31 8.63 2.41 -5.39
C ARG A 31 7.62 1.70 -6.28
N ALA A 32 6.64 2.43 -6.82
CA ALA A 32 5.63 1.89 -7.71
C ALA A 32 6.26 1.32 -8.99
N GLU A 33 7.24 2.01 -9.56
CA GLU A 33 7.99 1.55 -10.73
C GLU A 33 8.76 0.25 -10.45
N PHE A 34 9.42 0.17 -9.30
CA PHE A 34 10.12 -1.06 -8.88
C PHE A 34 9.15 -2.24 -8.69
N VAL A 35 7.99 -2.01 -8.06
CA VAL A 35 6.93 -3.01 -7.90
C VAL A 35 6.47 -3.54 -9.27
N VAL A 36 6.12 -2.64 -10.20
CA VAL A 36 5.65 -3.04 -11.53
C VAL A 36 6.69 -3.85 -12.29
N LYS A 37 7.97 -3.43 -12.26
CA LYS A 37 9.06 -4.18 -12.88
C LYS A 37 9.21 -5.58 -12.29
N LYS A 38 9.13 -5.69 -10.97
CA LYS A 38 9.24 -6.98 -10.27
C LYS A 38 8.07 -7.90 -10.63
N ILE A 39 6.82 -7.42 -10.55
CA ILE A 39 5.63 -8.21 -10.90
C ILE A 39 5.70 -8.65 -12.37
N THR A 40 6.06 -7.73 -13.28
CA THR A 40 6.18 -8.04 -14.71
C THR A 40 7.16 -9.18 -14.96
N SER A 41 8.34 -9.12 -14.34
CA SER A 41 9.39 -10.14 -14.48
C SER A 41 9.01 -11.45 -13.83
N GLU A 42 8.40 -11.42 -12.64
CA GLU A 42 8.10 -12.63 -11.88
C GLU A 42 6.88 -13.36 -12.46
N LEU A 43 5.86 -12.66 -12.94
CA LEU A 43 4.67 -13.29 -13.49
C LEU A 43 4.75 -13.56 -15.00
N ASP A 44 5.86 -13.19 -15.64
CA ASP A 44 6.04 -13.28 -17.09
C ASP A 44 4.82 -12.70 -17.84
N LEU A 45 4.50 -11.44 -17.51
CA LEU A 45 3.32 -10.80 -18.09
C LEU A 45 3.49 -10.64 -19.60
N ASN A 46 2.41 -10.80 -20.35
CA ASN A 46 2.38 -10.43 -21.77
C ASN A 46 2.21 -8.90 -21.93
N ASP A 47 2.32 -8.40 -23.15
CA ASP A 47 2.32 -6.96 -23.41
C ASP A 47 1.01 -6.26 -23.05
N SER A 48 -0.13 -6.95 -23.23
CA SER A 48 -1.44 -6.44 -22.82
C SER A 48 -1.52 -6.32 -21.29
N GLN A 49 -1.09 -7.36 -20.58
CA GLN A 49 -1.06 -7.38 -19.12
C GLN A 49 -0.11 -6.33 -18.54
N LYS A 50 1.07 -6.14 -19.15
CA LYS A 50 2.00 -5.07 -18.78
C LYS A 50 1.34 -3.71 -18.92
N LYS A 51 0.75 -3.43 -20.08
CA LYS A 51 0.09 -2.14 -20.34
C LYS A 51 -0.95 -1.81 -19.27
N GLU A 52 -1.78 -2.79 -18.91
CA GLU A 52 -2.78 -2.63 -17.87
C GLU A 52 -2.16 -2.41 -16.48
N LEU A 53 -1.12 -3.16 -16.13
CA LEU A 53 -0.41 -2.97 -14.85
C LEU A 53 0.23 -1.57 -14.74
N TYR A 54 0.79 -1.04 -15.83
CA TYR A 54 1.33 0.33 -15.87
C TYR A 54 0.22 1.38 -15.75
N HIS A 55 -0.94 1.15 -16.38
CA HIS A 55 -2.10 2.02 -16.22
C HIS A 55 -2.59 2.05 -14.77
N ILE A 56 -2.78 0.87 -14.15
CA ILE A 56 -3.14 0.74 -12.74
C ILE A 56 -2.14 1.46 -11.83
N LYS A 57 -0.83 1.35 -12.09
CA LYS A 57 0.22 2.06 -11.35
C LYS A 57 0.00 3.58 -11.39
N ASP A 58 -0.29 4.13 -12.56
CA ASP A 58 -0.46 5.57 -12.74
C ASP A 58 -1.72 6.08 -12.05
N GLU A 59 -2.82 5.32 -12.10
CA GLU A 59 -4.05 5.65 -11.37
C GLU A 59 -3.85 5.60 -9.84
N ILE A 60 -3.09 4.63 -9.34
CA ILE A 60 -2.72 4.54 -7.91
C ILE A 60 -1.90 5.76 -7.48
N LEU A 61 -0.91 6.17 -8.28
CA LEU A 61 -0.10 7.35 -8.00
C LEU A 61 -0.95 8.63 -8.06
N SER A 62 -1.89 8.71 -9.00
CA SER A 62 -2.84 9.83 -9.11
C SER A 62 -3.74 9.91 -7.87
N LYS A 63 -4.37 8.80 -7.47
CA LYS A 63 -5.24 8.75 -6.28
C LYS A 63 -4.49 9.08 -5.01
N ARG A 64 -3.24 8.62 -4.88
CA ARG A 64 -2.36 8.98 -3.76
C ARG A 64 -2.14 10.49 -3.66
N LYS A 65 -1.90 11.16 -4.80
CA LYS A 65 -1.71 12.62 -4.87
C LYS A 65 -3.01 13.36 -4.53
N GLU A 66 -4.13 12.91 -5.08
CA GLU A 66 -5.47 13.44 -4.80
C GLU A 66 -5.78 13.40 -3.29
N LEU A 67 -5.56 12.25 -2.65
CA LEU A 67 -5.77 12.06 -1.22
C LEU A 67 -4.70 12.73 -0.34
N LYS A 68 -3.65 13.31 -0.94
CA LYS A 68 -2.51 13.92 -0.25
C LYS A 68 -1.89 12.97 0.79
N LEU A 69 -1.79 11.68 0.47
CA LEU A 69 -1.28 10.67 1.40
C LEU A 69 0.20 10.89 1.70
N GLN A 70 0.48 11.25 2.94
CA GLN A 70 1.84 11.39 3.45
C GLN A 70 2.31 10.04 4.01
N GLY A 71 3.63 9.87 4.15
CA GLY A 71 4.17 8.70 4.87
C GLY A 71 3.70 8.68 6.33
N PRO A 72 4.04 7.63 7.11
CA PRO A 72 3.67 7.55 8.52
C PRO A 72 4.24 8.77 9.26
N ARG A 73 3.36 9.71 9.57
CA ARG A 73 3.66 10.97 10.25
C ARG A 73 2.48 11.33 11.12
N ILE A 74 2.77 11.88 12.29
CA ILE A 74 1.76 12.53 13.12
C ILE A 74 1.24 13.74 12.31
N PRO A 75 -0.10 13.91 12.15
CA PRO A 75 -0.64 15.06 11.44
C PRO A 75 -0.10 16.37 12.03
N SER A 76 0.21 17.34 11.17
CA SER A 76 0.74 18.65 11.59
C SER A 76 -0.17 19.34 12.60
N GLU A 77 -1.47 19.15 12.47
CA GLU A 77 -2.53 19.66 13.32
C GLU A 77 -2.43 19.05 14.73
N VAL A 78 -2.14 17.75 14.83
CA VAL A 78 -1.88 17.09 16.11
C VAL A 78 -0.59 17.65 16.73
N LEU A 79 0.50 17.77 15.96
CA LEU A 79 1.75 18.36 16.46
C LEU A 79 1.57 19.81 16.94
N ALA A 80 0.69 20.58 16.30
CA ALA A 80 0.36 21.94 16.70
C ALA A 80 -0.46 21.98 17.99
N GLU A 81 -1.39 21.04 18.17
CA GLU A 81 -2.19 20.90 19.39
C GLU A 81 -1.31 20.56 20.60
N PHE A 82 -0.31 19.70 20.43
CA PHE A 82 0.67 19.36 21.48
C PHE A 82 1.54 20.53 21.95
N ARG A 83 1.51 21.67 21.26
CA ARG A 83 2.21 22.90 21.68
C ARG A 83 1.32 23.86 22.47
N GLN A 84 0.02 23.56 22.61
CA GLN A 84 -0.91 24.40 23.36
C GLN A 84 -0.81 24.15 24.87
N PRO A 85 -1.13 25.14 25.73
CA PRO A 85 -1.14 24.96 27.19
C PRO A 85 -2.11 23.88 27.68
N THR A 86 -3.15 23.59 26.90
CA THR A 86 -4.16 22.55 27.17
C THR A 86 -4.47 21.82 25.88
N LEU A 87 -4.59 20.49 25.95
CA LEU A 87 -4.94 19.66 24.79
C LEU A 87 -6.45 19.63 24.54
N ASP A 88 -6.86 19.87 23.30
CA ASP A 88 -8.21 19.61 22.82
C ASP A 88 -8.30 18.22 22.18
N GLU A 89 -8.81 17.26 22.95
CA GLU A 89 -9.03 15.88 22.51
C GLU A 89 -9.87 15.80 21.21
N LYS A 90 -10.88 16.66 21.05
CA LYS A 90 -11.76 16.62 19.87
C LYS A 90 -11.00 17.00 18.61
N LYS A 91 -10.10 17.97 18.68
CA LYS A 91 -9.24 18.35 17.54
C LYS A 91 -8.25 17.26 17.16
N ILE A 92 -7.66 16.60 18.17
CA ILE A 92 -6.74 15.48 17.97
C ILE A 92 -7.47 14.33 17.26
N ASN A 93 -8.60 13.89 17.80
CA ASN A 93 -9.39 12.79 17.23
C ASN A 93 -9.87 13.12 15.81
N LYS A 94 -10.38 14.33 15.57
CA LYS A 94 -10.78 14.78 14.23
C LYS A 94 -9.64 14.71 13.21
N SER A 95 -8.42 15.05 13.62
CA SER A 95 -7.24 15.01 12.75
C SER A 95 -6.84 13.57 12.39
N PHE A 96 -6.94 12.64 13.36
CA PHE A 96 -6.70 11.23 13.10
C PHE A 96 -7.80 10.59 12.25
N GLU A 97 -9.07 10.89 12.52
CA GLU A 97 -10.20 10.41 11.72
C GLU A 97 -10.09 10.83 10.24
N LEU A 98 -9.65 12.07 9.99
CA LEU A 98 -9.40 12.54 8.63
C LEU A 98 -8.36 11.67 7.90
N GLU A 99 -7.25 11.36 8.56
CA GLU A 99 -6.20 10.53 7.96
C GLU A 99 -6.67 9.06 7.80
N MET A 100 -7.39 8.53 8.78
CA MET A 100 -8.00 7.19 8.69
C MET A 100 -8.99 7.09 7.53
N ASN A 101 -9.79 8.13 7.28
CA ASN A 101 -10.74 8.16 6.17
C ASN A 101 -10.03 8.12 4.81
N LYS A 102 -8.96 8.91 4.62
CA LYS A 102 -8.14 8.83 3.40
C LYS A 102 -7.54 7.43 3.20
N MET A 103 -7.04 6.82 4.27
CA MET A 103 -6.50 5.46 4.20
C MET A 103 -7.57 4.43 3.87
N SER A 104 -8.79 4.57 4.39
CA SER A 104 -9.94 3.72 4.07
C SER A 104 -10.36 3.86 2.60
N GLU A 105 -10.35 5.09 2.09
CA GLU A 105 -10.64 5.37 0.69
C GLU A 105 -9.58 4.77 -0.24
N MET A 106 -8.29 4.97 0.08
CA MET A 106 -7.19 4.37 -0.65
C MET A 106 -7.26 2.84 -0.64
N ARG A 107 -7.58 2.23 0.51
CA ARG A 107 -7.78 0.77 0.62
C ARG A 107 -8.86 0.30 -0.35
N THR A 108 -10.01 0.97 -0.34
CA THR A 108 -11.15 0.62 -1.21
C THR A 108 -10.79 0.75 -2.68
N PHE A 109 -10.09 1.82 -3.06
CA PHE A 109 -9.59 2.02 -4.41
C PHE A 109 -8.61 0.91 -4.83
N MET A 110 -7.62 0.62 -3.98
CA MET A 110 -6.63 -0.44 -4.22
C MET A 110 -7.26 -1.83 -4.33
N THR A 111 -8.31 -2.15 -3.56
CA THR A 111 -9.05 -3.40 -3.71
C THR A 111 -9.63 -3.54 -5.11
N LYS A 112 -10.23 -2.48 -5.67
CA LYS A 112 -10.77 -2.51 -7.03
C LYS A 112 -9.67 -2.75 -8.06
N LYS A 113 -8.54 -2.05 -7.93
CA LYS A 113 -7.37 -2.24 -8.81
C LYS A 113 -6.74 -3.62 -8.71
N ALA A 114 -6.74 -4.22 -7.51
CA ALA A 114 -6.30 -5.60 -7.34
C ALA A 114 -7.23 -6.60 -8.06
N ILE A 115 -8.55 -6.38 -8.03
CA ILE A 115 -9.52 -7.20 -8.77
C ILE A 115 -9.33 -7.04 -10.29
N GLU A 116 -9.14 -5.81 -10.77
CA GLU A 116 -8.87 -5.52 -12.19
C GLU A 116 -7.61 -6.26 -12.66
N PHE A 117 -6.50 -6.14 -11.93
CA PHE A 117 -5.27 -6.86 -12.26
C PHE A 117 -5.43 -8.39 -12.17
N HIS A 118 -6.09 -8.91 -11.13
CA HIS A 118 -6.32 -10.36 -11.01
C HIS A 118 -7.12 -10.93 -12.19
N THR A 119 -8.08 -10.16 -12.71
CA THR A 119 -8.96 -10.58 -13.80
C THR A 119 -8.20 -10.85 -15.09
N ILE A 120 -7.15 -10.07 -15.40
CA ILE A 120 -6.36 -10.22 -16.63
C ILE A 120 -5.26 -11.30 -16.54
N LEU A 121 -4.97 -11.82 -15.35
CA LEU A 121 -3.98 -12.89 -15.17
C LEU A 121 -4.55 -14.26 -15.56
N THR A 122 -3.68 -15.13 -16.08
CA THR A 122 -4.01 -16.55 -16.26
C THR A 122 -4.08 -17.28 -14.91
N PRO A 123 -4.71 -18.46 -14.83
CA PRO A 123 -4.70 -19.27 -13.62
C PRO A 123 -3.29 -19.54 -13.07
N GLU A 124 -2.32 -19.81 -13.95
CA GLU A 124 -0.93 -20.07 -13.59
C GLU A 124 -0.28 -18.83 -12.97
N GLN A 125 -0.48 -17.66 -13.58
CA GLN A 125 0.04 -16.39 -13.06
C GLN A 125 -0.60 -16.01 -11.72
N ARG A 126 -1.89 -16.31 -11.50
CA ARG A 126 -2.57 -16.10 -10.21
C ARG A 126 -1.96 -16.95 -9.10
N ASN A 127 -1.71 -18.23 -9.37
CA ASN A 127 -1.05 -19.12 -8.41
C ASN A 127 0.37 -18.64 -8.08
N LYS A 128 1.16 -18.29 -9.12
CA LYS A 128 2.50 -17.73 -8.93
C LYS A 128 2.49 -16.44 -8.13
N LEU A 129 1.48 -15.58 -8.32
CA LEU A 129 1.31 -14.37 -7.50
C LEU A 129 1.09 -14.70 -6.02
N VAL A 130 0.27 -15.71 -5.72
CA VAL A 130 0.05 -16.18 -4.33
C VAL A 130 1.35 -16.74 -3.72
N ASP A 131 2.14 -17.49 -4.49
CA ASP A 131 3.41 -18.04 -4.03
C ASP A 131 4.41 -16.94 -3.69
N LEU A 132 4.59 -15.95 -4.58
CA LEU A 132 5.45 -14.78 -4.34
C LEU A 132 5.06 -14.00 -3.09
N ILE A 133 3.75 -13.81 -2.90
CA ILE A 133 3.18 -13.16 -1.72
C ILE A 133 3.52 -13.95 -0.45
N THR A 134 3.34 -15.27 -0.50
CA THR A 134 3.56 -16.17 0.65
C THR A 134 5.04 -16.26 1.02
N GLU A 135 5.91 -16.40 0.03
CA GLU A 135 7.36 -16.46 0.22
C GLU A 135 7.89 -15.17 0.86
N PHE A 136 7.43 -14.01 0.39
CA PHE A 136 7.80 -12.75 1.01
C PHE A 136 7.34 -12.68 2.47
N GLN A 137 6.07 -13.05 2.75
CA GLN A 137 5.56 -13.04 4.11
C GLN A 137 6.42 -13.91 5.04
N GLN A 138 6.86 -15.08 4.58
CA GLN A 138 7.73 -15.96 5.35
C GLN A 138 9.10 -15.31 5.60
N LYS A 139 9.73 -14.73 4.58
CA LYS A 139 11.05 -14.07 4.71
C LYS A 139 11.04 -12.90 5.69
N HIS A 140 9.95 -12.14 5.76
CA HIS A 140 9.84 -10.97 6.62
C HIS A 140 9.22 -11.22 8.00
N ARG A 141 8.70 -12.42 8.28
CA ARG A 141 8.25 -12.80 9.64
C ARG A 141 9.40 -12.98 10.63
N HIS A 142 10.60 -13.27 10.16
CA HIS A 142 11.77 -13.53 11.02
C HIS A 142 12.47 -12.27 11.57
N HIS A 143 11.94 -11.08 11.31
CA HIS A 143 12.58 -9.82 11.69
C HIS A 143 11.90 -9.10 12.88
N ASP A 144 10.83 -9.70 13.42
CA ASP A 144 9.99 -9.15 14.50
C ASP A 144 9.98 -10.02 15.79
N ASP A 145 10.79 -11.08 15.86
CA ASP A 145 11.09 -11.87 17.08
C ASP A 145 12.42 -11.42 17.68
#